data_AF-A0A925RYP0-F1
#
_entry.id   AF-A0A925RYP0-F1
#
_cell.length_a   1.000
_cell.length_b   1.000
_cell.length_c   1.000
_cell.angle_alpha   90.00
_cell.angle_beta   90.00
_cell.angle_gamma   90.00
#
_symmetry.space_group_name_H-M   'P 1'
#
loop_
_entity.id
_entity.type
_entity.pdbx_description
1 polymer ?
#
loop_
_entity_poly.entity_id
_entity_poly.type
_entity_poly.pdbx_seq_one_letter_code
_entity_poly.pdbx_strand_id
1 'polypeptide(L)'
;MRWWLALCALGLLPASAFADAASADELPPCQFETAEPASLYEMAAEPESWFDRCVRVEGFATSNVFYADVAGYYRAASRNERDRRNQGWLGLYFADGDQRANEFRHAEIVGRLESCERSSERAMADAPEGTIIMPIGYCHYTGGLILHSARAQYGPAAHLTRQTGDANRVSFGDLVPETETDSTPSSAKGMVAEFLRALSEGDEVRARNFVEPYDEITSEMDEREYDAFLMGEGESPFREVREAGRDVQTAFFSDTLPQEVLEWRDEPDWFACFCRQPDCSGEWPISHFDATAAPGRPYVCLRYHMPASYWFGGHEITFGPTLGTERRLSGLAEGPNDEPDSPALN
;
A
#
# COMPACT_ATOMS: atom_id res chain seq x y z
N MET A 1 95.66 20.43 8.21
CA MET A 1 94.42 20.45 9.02
C MET A 1 93.44 21.43 8.39
N ARG A 2 92.49 20.95 7.58
CA ARG A 2 91.29 21.71 7.18
C ARG A 2 90.17 20.69 7.02
N TRP A 3 89.19 20.77 7.92
CA TRP A 3 88.01 19.93 7.98
C TRP A 3 86.93 20.53 7.07
N TRP A 4 86.30 19.69 6.25
CA TRP A 4 85.07 20.02 5.53
C TRP A 4 83.87 19.63 6.40
N LEU A 5 83.07 20.62 6.79
CA LEU A 5 81.72 20.45 7.33
C LEU A 5 80.74 20.57 6.16
N ALA A 6 80.11 19.45 5.78
CA ALA A 6 78.96 19.45 4.88
C ALA A 6 77.69 19.68 5.71
N LEU A 7 77.01 20.79 5.43
CA LEU A 7 75.69 21.12 5.98
C LEU A 7 74.66 20.10 5.46
N CYS A 8 74.04 19.34 6.37
CA CYS A 8 72.75 18.70 6.12
C CYS A 8 71.64 19.75 6.21
N ALA A 9 71.10 20.15 5.06
CA ALA A 9 69.85 20.90 4.99
C ALA A 9 68.69 19.95 5.30
N LEU A 10 68.18 20.00 6.52
CA LEU A 10 66.90 19.40 6.89
C LEU A 10 65.78 20.22 6.23
N GLY A 11 65.21 19.67 5.15
CA GLY A 11 64.01 20.22 4.52
C GLY A 11 62.81 20.02 5.45
N LEU A 12 62.29 21.13 5.99
CA LEU A 12 60.98 21.20 6.61
C LEU A 12 59.91 20.97 5.53
N LEU A 13 59.36 19.77 5.48
CA LEU A 13 58.11 19.52 4.76
C LEU A 13 56.99 20.24 5.50
N PRO A 14 56.18 21.09 4.84
CA PRO A 14 54.97 21.62 5.45
C PRO A 14 54.05 20.43 5.72
N ALA A 15 53.69 20.24 6.99
CA ALA A 15 52.58 19.38 7.36
C ALA A 15 51.32 20.00 6.73
N SER A 16 50.91 19.48 5.57
CA SER A 16 49.58 19.70 5.03
C SER A 16 48.61 19.14 6.07
N ALA A 17 48.11 20.01 6.93
CA ALA A 17 46.92 19.72 7.69
C ALA A 17 45.82 19.48 6.65
N PHE A 18 45.53 18.21 6.40
CA PHE A 18 44.23 17.83 5.88
C PHE A 18 43.26 18.33 6.94
N ALA A 19 42.69 19.51 6.71
CA ALA A 19 41.43 19.83 7.33
C ALA A 19 40.53 18.68 6.88
N ASP A 20 40.20 17.78 7.81
CA ASP A 20 39.07 16.88 7.66
C ASP A 20 37.96 17.78 7.13
N ALA A 21 37.61 17.57 5.85
CA ALA A 21 36.48 18.24 5.25
C ALA A 21 35.35 17.91 6.20
N ALA A 22 34.91 18.90 6.98
CA ALA A 22 33.84 18.74 7.93
C ALA A 22 32.72 18.05 7.16
N SER A 23 32.49 16.78 7.51
CA SER A 23 31.44 15.97 6.93
C SER A 23 30.20 16.85 6.95
N ALA A 24 29.66 17.15 5.78
CA ALA A 24 28.54 18.07 5.59
C ALA A 24 27.58 17.93 6.77
N ASP A 25 27.42 19.02 7.54
CA ASP A 25 26.85 19.00 8.90
C ASP A 25 25.63 18.10 8.98
N GLU A 26 25.82 16.89 9.50
CA GLU A 26 24.74 15.95 9.72
C GLU A 26 23.84 16.57 10.79
N LEU A 27 22.60 16.90 10.41
CA LEU A 27 21.66 17.52 11.34
C LEU A 27 21.52 16.63 12.58
N PRO A 28 21.55 17.20 13.80
CA PRO A 28 21.45 16.40 15.01
C PRO A 28 20.15 15.57 15.01
N PRO A 29 20.19 14.33 15.52
CA PRO A 29 19.01 13.46 15.54
C PRO A 29 17.91 14.06 16.41
N CYS A 30 16.66 13.91 15.97
CA CYS A 30 15.50 14.37 16.74
C CYS A 30 15.36 13.59 18.06
N GLN A 31 14.99 14.30 19.13
CA GLN A 31 14.84 13.76 20.49
C GLN A 31 13.43 14.07 21.00
N PHE A 32 12.83 13.15 21.76
CA PHE A 32 11.46 13.29 22.28
C PHE A 32 11.27 14.49 23.19
N GLU A 33 12.31 14.89 23.92
CA GLU A 33 12.27 15.96 24.91
C GLU A 33 12.38 17.36 24.28
N THR A 34 12.99 17.45 23.08
CA THR A 34 13.28 18.73 22.44
C THR A 34 12.58 18.92 21.10
N ALA A 35 12.00 17.86 20.53
CA ALA A 35 11.21 17.95 19.31
C ALA A 35 9.92 18.74 19.57
N GLU A 36 9.52 19.52 18.57
CA GLU A 36 8.37 20.40 18.66
C GLU A 36 7.07 19.59 18.56
N PRO A 37 6.14 19.68 19.54
CA PRO A 37 4.84 19.04 19.42
C PRO A 37 4.07 19.61 18.22
N ALA A 38 3.59 18.74 17.35
CA ALA A 38 2.80 19.10 16.19
C ALA A 38 1.71 18.06 15.93
N SER A 39 0.62 18.48 15.29
CA SER A 39 -0.36 17.55 14.72
C SER A 39 -0.13 17.33 13.23
N LEU A 40 -0.57 16.18 12.72
CA LEU A 40 -0.54 15.91 11.28
C LEU A 40 -1.34 16.92 10.48
N TYR A 41 -2.46 17.41 11.02
CA TYR A 41 -3.31 18.38 10.33
C TYR A 41 -2.64 19.75 10.20
N GLU A 42 -1.90 20.19 11.22
CA GLU A 42 -1.11 21.44 11.13
C GLU A 42 0.01 21.31 10.10
N MET A 43 0.72 20.19 10.09
CA MET A 43 1.78 19.93 9.11
C MET A 43 1.21 19.79 7.68
N ALA A 44 0.06 19.16 7.51
CA ALA A 44 -0.63 19.02 6.24
C ALA A 44 -1.15 20.36 5.69
N ALA A 45 -1.55 21.27 6.57
CA ALA A 45 -2.07 22.58 6.17
C ALA A 45 -0.97 23.51 5.63
N GLU A 46 0.21 23.51 6.26
CA GLU A 46 1.32 24.42 5.94
C GLU A 46 2.69 23.70 5.93
N PRO A 47 2.88 22.68 5.09
CA PRO A 47 4.03 21.76 5.18
C PRO A 47 5.38 22.47 5.07
N GLU A 48 5.46 23.52 4.25
CA GLU A 48 6.69 24.30 4.06
C GLU A 48 7.21 24.96 5.34
N SER A 49 6.30 25.35 6.25
CA SER A 49 6.66 25.93 7.54
C SER A 49 7.19 24.90 8.55
N TRP A 50 7.02 23.61 8.23
CA TRP A 50 7.38 22.48 9.09
C TRP A 50 8.59 21.69 8.58
N PHE A 51 8.93 21.79 7.31
CA PHE A 51 10.03 21.04 6.74
C PHE A 51 11.37 21.31 7.43
N ASP A 52 12.17 20.26 7.49
CA ASP A 52 13.46 20.20 8.18
C ASP A 52 13.38 20.45 9.69
N ARG A 53 12.20 20.59 10.31
CA ARG A 53 12.05 20.70 11.77
C ARG A 53 11.94 19.32 12.41
N CYS A 54 12.51 19.19 13.61
CA CYS A 54 12.27 18.03 14.46
C CYS A 54 10.91 18.18 15.12
N VAL A 55 9.97 17.34 14.71
CA VAL A 55 8.60 17.34 15.23
C VAL A 55 8.33 16.09 16.05
N ARG A 56 7.35 16.20 16.94
CA ARG A 56 6.84 15.13 17.77
C ARG A 56 5.35 15.03 17.59
N VAL A 57 4.88 13.86 17.17
CA VAL A 57 3.48 13.60 16.85
C VAL A 57 2.96 12.43 17.69
N GLU A 58 1.68 12.46 18.03
CA GLU A 58 0.97 11.43 18.78
C GLU A 58 -0.23 10.94 17.98
N GLY A 59 -0.43 9.62 17.92
CA GLY A 59 -1.42 9.00 17.06
C GLY A 59 -1.22 7.49 16.97
N PHE A 60 -1.49 6.91 15.81
CA PHE A 60 -1.37 5.48 15.58
C PHE A 60 -0.33 5.17 14.50
N ALA A 61 0.38 4.06 14.64
CA ALA A 61 1.34 3.62 13.64
C ALA A 61 1.13 2.14 13.32
N THR A 62 1.32 1.81 12.05
CA THR A 62 1.44 0.44 11.56
C THR A 62 2.36 0.42 10.35
N SER A 63 3.26 -0.56 10.31
CA SER A 63 4.30 -0.72 9.30
C SER A 63 5.14 0.55 9.11
N ASN A 64 4.99 1.22 7.96
CA ASN A 64 5.71 2.46 7.63
C ASN A 64 4.75 3.65 7.52
N VAL A 65 3.59 3.59 8.16
CA VAL A 65 2.58 4.65 8.11
C VAL A 65 2.19 5.06 9.51
N PHE A 66 2.10 6.36 9.72
CA PHE A 66 1.51 6.97 10.90
C PHE A 66 0.17 7.59 10.54
N TYR A 67 -0.81 7.50 11.42
CA TYR A 67 -2.16 8.01 11.28
C TYR A 67 -2.46 8.92 12.47
N ALA A 68 -3.07 10.07 12.20
CA ALA A 68 -3.46 11.02 13.24
C ALA A 68 -4.52 10.42 14.17
N ASP A 69 -5.46 9.68 13.59
CA ASP A 69 -6.56 9.02 14.26
C ASP A 69 -7.12 7.88 13.39
N VAL A 70 -8.24 7.29 13.84
CA VAL A 70 -8.95 6.23 13.12
C VAL A 70 -9.49 6.73 11.77
N ALA A 71 -9.95 7.98 11.68
CA ALA A 71 -10.45 8.52 10.42
C ALA A 71 -9.32 8.66 9.38
N GLY A 72 -8.11 9.00 9.84
CA GLY A 72 -6.90 8.96 9.02
C GLY A 72 -6.66 7.59 8.41
N TYR A 73 -6.83 6.50 9.17
CA TYR A 73 -6.65 5.13 8.67
C TYR A 73 -7.60 4.79 7.51
N TYR A 74 -8.84 5.28 7.57
CA TYR A 74 -9.87 4.96 6.58
C TYR A 74 -9.84 5.79 5.31
N ARG A 75 -9.14 6.93 5.32
CA ARG A 75 -9.11 7.81 4.15
C ARG A 75 -8.43 7.10 2.96
N ALA A 76 -8.95 7.35 1.76
CA ALA A 76 -8.35 6.88 0.52
C ALA A 76 -6.98 7.55 0.28
N ALA A 77 -5.91 6.75 0.17
CA ALA A 77 -4.60 7.24 -0.24
C ALA A 77 -4.66 7.78 -1.68
N SER A 78 -4.93 9.07 -1.84
CA SER A 78 -5.03 9.71 -3.14
C SER A 78 -3.65 10.18 -3.61
N ARG A 79 -3.26 9.77 -4.82
CA ARG A 79 -2.04 10.25 -5.49
C ARG A 79 -2.20 11.62 -6.14
N ASN A 80 -3.42 12.18 -6.13
CA ASN A 80 -3.67 13.53 -6.60
C ASN A 80 -2.83 14.52 -5.78
N GLU A 81 -2.07 15.39 -6.44
CA GLU A 81 -1.22 16.40 -5.80
C GLU A 81 -1.96 17.25 -4.76
N ARG A 82 -3.28 17.44 -4.92
CA ARG A 82 -4.12 18.16 -3.95
C ARG A 82 -4.36 17.38 -2.65
N ASP A 83 -4.41 16.05 -2.72
CA ASP A 83 -4.64 15.16 -1.58
C ASP A 83 -3.35 14.58 -0.97
N ARG A 84 -2.21 14.70 -1.67
CA ARG A 84 -0.84 14.42 -1.13
C ARG A 84 -0.47 15.24 0.10
N ARG A 85 -1.33 16.17 0.50
CA ARG A 85 -1.19 16.90 1.77
C ARG A 85 -1.33 16.01 2.99
N ASN A 86 -1.64 14.72 2.84
CA ASN A 86 -1.49 13.78 3.95
C ASN A 86 -2.41 14.15 5.14
N GLN A 87 -3.68 14.44 4.82
CA GLN A 87 -4.69 14.90 5.77
C GLN A 87 -5.19 13.77 6.70
N GLY A 88 -4.29 13.25 7.53
CA GLY A 88 -4.59 12.19 8.49
C GLY A 88 -3.57 11.05 8.51
N TRP A 89 -2.57 11.03 7.63
CA TRP A 89 -1.44 10.09 7.70
C TRP A 89 -0.12 10.68 7.24
N LEU A 90 0.98 10.00 7.48
CA LEU A 90 2.27 10.24 6.82
C LEU A 90 3.13 8.98 6.76
N GLY A 91 4.14 9.00 5.89
CA GLY A 91 5.12 7.92 5.81
C GLY A 91 6.18 7.98 6.91
N LEU A 92 6.61 6.83 7.38
CA LEU A 92 7.66 6.69 8.39
C LEU A 92 8.92 6.07 7.78
N TYR A 93 10.04 6.80 7.87
CA TYR A 93 11.37 6.30 7.52
C TYR A 93 12.22 6.27 8.78
N PHE A 94 12.19 5.13 9.47
CA PHE A 94 12.89 4.95 10.74
C PHE A 94 14.41 5.05 10.59
N ALA A 95 15.05 5.68 11.56
CA ALA A 95 16.52 5.70 11.65
C ALA A 95 17.08 4.28 11.88
N ASP A 96 16.36 3.47 12.66
CA ASP A 96 16.67 2.07 12.94
C ASP A 96 15.55 1.17 12.39
N GLY A 97 15.88 0.23 11.49
CA GLY A 97 14.89 -0.63 10.83
C GLY A 97 14.03 -1.47 11.77
N ASP A 98 14.54 -1.78 12.96
CA ASP A 98 13.87 -2.59 13.99
C ASP A 98 12.73 -1.86 14.72
N GLN A 99 12.58 -0.56 14.50
CA GLN A 99 11.53 0.23 15.15
C GLN A 99 10.18 0.17 14.42
N ARG A 100 10.02 -0.70 13.42
CA ARG A 100 8.74 -0.88 12.72
C ARG A 100 7.80 -1.76 13.56
N ALA A 101 6.59 -1.28 13.83
CA ALA A 101 5.53 -2.10 14.38
C ALA A 101 4.67 -2.66 13.24
N ASN A 102 4.61 -3.99 13.09
CA ASN A 102 3.71 -4.63 12.12
C ASN A 102 2.24 -4.63 12.58
N GLU A 103 1.99 -4.29 13.85
CA GLU A 103 0.67 -4.19 14.44
C GLU A 103 0.25 -2.72 14.55
N PHE A 104 -1.06 -2.47 14.54
CA PHE A 104 -1.62 -1.16 14.84
C PHE A 104 -1.41 -0.81 16.32
N ARG A 105 -0.63 0.25 16.58
CA ARG A 105 -0.29 0.68 17.94
C ARG A 105 -0.46 2.16 18.10
N HIS A 106 -0.88 2.59 19.28
CA HIS A 106 -0.70 3.99 19.66
C HIS A 106 0.80 4.29 19.74
N ALA A 107 1.25 5.43 19.24
CA ALA A 107 2.66 5.78 19.22
C ALA A 107 2.85 7.29 19.39
N GLU A 108 3.88 7.65 20.15
CA GLU A 108 4.52 8.96 20.05
C GLU A 108 5.73 8.79 19.12
N ILE A 109 5.82 9.61 18.06
CA ILE A 109 6.89 9.54 17.08
C ILE A 109 7.60 10.88 17.01
N VAL A 110 8.93 10.84 17.02
CA VAL A 110 9.76 11.97 16.60
C VAL A 110 10.41 11.71 15.26
N GLY A 111 10.55 12.76 14.47
CA GLY A 111 11.27 12.71 13.21
C GLY A 111 11.44 14.09 12.62
N ARG A 112 12.14 14.16 11.49
CA ARG A 112 12.25 15.39 10.71
C ARG A 112 11.20 15.36 9.61
N LEU A 113 10.35 16.39 9.55
CA LEU A 113 9.34 16.46 8.49
C LEU A 113 10.02 16.76 7.14
N GLU A 114 9.64 16.00 6.13
CA GLU A 114 10.03 16.16 4.73
C GLU A 114 8.83 15.77 3.83
N SER A 115 8.93 15.97 2.51
CA SER A 115 8.08 15.32 1.52
C SER A 115 8.86 14.31 0.71
N CYS A 116 8.16 13.32 0.15
CA CYS A 116 8.73 12.35 -0.77
C CYS A 116 9.37 13.02 -1.99
N GLU A 117 8.75 14.08 -2.51
CA GLU A 117 9.25 14.87 -3.63
C GLU A 117 10.58 15.54 -3.27
N ARG A 118 10.65 16.27 -2.15
CA ARG A 118 11.88 16.93 -1.70
C ARG A 118 12.99 15.92 -1.39
N SER A 119 12.63 14.80 -0.76
CA SER A 119 13.58 13.70 -0.48
C SER A 119 14.15 13.14 -1.78
N SER A 120 13.31 12.92 -2.80
CA SER A 120 13.75 12.42 -4.10
C SER A 120 14.61 13.44 -4.83
N GLU A 121 14.25 14.72 -4.80
CA GLU A 121 15.03 15.80 -5.42
C GLU A 121 16.42 15.94 -4.82
N ARG A 122 16.54 15.91 -3.48
CA ARG A 122 17.85 15.90 -2.79
C ARG A 122 18.66 14.67 -3.18
N ALA A 123 18.06 13.49 -3.13
CA ALA A 123 18.73 12.25 -3.51
C ALA A 123 19.23 12.26 -4.97
N MET A 124 18.45 12.85 -5.90
CA MET A 124 18.87 13.03 -7.29
C MET A 124 19.99 14.06 -7.45
N ALA A 125 19.96 15.16 -6.68
CA ALA A 125 20.98 16.20 -6.72
C ALA A 125 22.34 15.72 -6.17
N ASP A 126 22.31 14.85 -5.17
CA ASP A 126 23.51 14.29 -4.53
C ASP A 126 24.07 13.07 -5.28
N ALA A 127 23.29 12.48 -6.20
CA ALA A 127 23.68 11.28 -6.93
C ALA A 127 24.66 11.58 -8.08
N PRO A 128 25.64 10.69 -8.35
CA PRO A 128 26.48 10.79 -9.53
C PRO A 128 25.65 10.75 -10.83
N GLU A 129 26.10 11.45 -11.87
CA GLU A 129 25.47 11.42 -13.19
C GLU A 129 25.30 9.99 -13.70
N GLY A 130 24.11 9.68 -14.22
CA GLY A 130 23.75 8.34 -14.71
C GLY A 130 23.28 7.35 -13.63
N THR A 131 23.23 7.75 -12.36
CA THR A 131 22.68 6.92 -11.28
C THR A 131 21.14 6.93 -11.33
N ILE A 132 20.54 5.75 -11.28
CA ILE A 132 19.09 5.60 -11.14
C ILE A 132 18.74 5.68 -9.66
N ILE A 133 17.97 6.70 -9.28
CA ILE A 133 17.41 6.84 -7.94
C ILE A 133 15.97 6.36 -7.96
N MET A 134 15.68 5.38 -7.12
CA MET A 134 14.34 4.81 -6.98
C MET A 134 13.90 4.96 -5.52
N PRO A 135 12.86 5.76 -5.22
CA PRO A 135 12.28 5.77 -3.89
C PRO A 135 11.72 4.37 -3.60
N ILE A 136 11.96 3.88 -2.37
CA ILE A 136 11.41 2.60 -1.89
C ILE A 136 10.45 2.84 -0.72
N GLY A 137 9.54 1.91 -0.48
CA GLY A 137 8.59 2.00 0.65
C GLY A 137 7.47 3.01 0.42
N TYR A 138 7.10 3.77 1.45
CA TYR A 138 5.93 4.67 1.41
C TYR A 138 5.98 5.67 0.25
N CYS A 139 7.13 6.30 -0.02
CA CYS A 139 7.30 7.23 -1.13
C CYS A 139 7.23 6.59 -2.51
N HIS A 140 7.43 5.28 -2.61
CA HIS A 140 7.24 4.55 -3.86
C HIS A 140 5.75 4.37 -4.19
N TYR A 141 4.92 4.05 -3.19
CA TYR A 141 3.53 3.65 -3.40
C TYR A 141 2.52 4.78 -3.21
N THR A 142 2.78 5.71 -2.28
CA THR A 142 1.80 6.70 -1.81
C THR A 142 2.25 8.13 -2.08
N GLY A 143 3.49 8.48 -1.74
CA GLY A 143 3.98 9.87 -1.83
C GLY A 143 3.48 10.78 -0.70
N GLY A 144 3.77 12.09 -0.77
CA GLY A 144 3.34 13.07 0.23
C GLY A 144 4.32 13.27 1.39
N LEU A 145 3.80 13.63 2.57
CA LEU A 145 4.61 13.92 3.77
C LEU A 145 5.21 12.67 4.40
N ILE A 146 6.42 12.82 4.94
CA ILE A 146 7.14 11.77 5.67
C ILE A 146 7.81 12.33 6.91
N LEU A 147 8.00 11.46 7.91
CA LEU A 147 8.97 11.67 8.98
C LEU A 147 10.22 10.85 8.67
N HIS A 148 11.30 11.56 8.33
CA HIS A 148 12.62 10.99 8.12
C HIS A 148 13.37 10.83 9.44
N SER A 149 14.26 9.83 9.50
CA SER A 149 14.99 9.44 10.71
C SER A 149 14.06 9.25 11.91
N ALA A 150 12.88 8.67 11.65
CA ALA A 150 11.84 8.53 12.64
C ALA A 150 12.28 7.62 13.79
N ARG A 151 11.82 7.94 15.00
CA ARG A 151 11.93 7.11 16.19
C ARG A 151 10.58 7.05 16.88
N ALA A 152 10.19 5.88 17.34
CA ALA A 152 8.87 5.67 17.93
C ALA A 152 8.96 5.18 19.38
N GLN A 153 8.06 5.70 20.22
CA GLN A 153 7.71 5.12 21.50
C GLN A 153 6.31 4.52 21.36
N TYR A 154 6.25 3.20 21.24
CA TYR A 154 5.00 2.48 21.10
C TYR A 154 4.32 2.26 22.45
N GLY A 155 3.03 2.58 22.48
CA GLY A 155 2.12 2.09 23.49
C GLY A 155 1.77 0.62 23.28
N PRO A 156 0.79 0.10 24.05
CA PRO A 156 0.25 -1.24 23.84
C PRO A 156 -0.39 -1.37 22.45
N ALA A 157 -0.53 -2.61 21.98
CA ALA A 157 -1.33 -2.91 20.80
C ALA A 157 -2.73 -2.29 20.94
N ALA A 158 -3.16 -1.57 19.91
CA ALA A 158 -4.44 -0.89 19.89
C ALA A 158 -5.41 -1.66 19.02
N HIS A 159 -6.62 -1.88 19.53
CA HIS A 159 -7.72 -2.37 18.71
C HIS A 159 -8.36 -1.18 17.99
N LEU A 160 -8.24 -1.14 16.67
CA LEU A 160 -8.98 -0.18 15.86
C LEU A 160 -10.47 -0.47 16.00
N THR A 161 -11.22 0.48 16.56
CA THR A 161 -12.68 0.39 16.51
C THR A 161 -13.10 0.65 15.07
N ARG A 162 -13.64 -0.38 14.41
CA ARG A 162 -14.13 -0.28 13.06
C ARG A 162 -15.14 0.86 12.96
N GLN A 163 -15.04 1.61 11.88
CA GLN A 163 -16.03 2.60 11.53
C GLN A 163 -17.02 1.97 10.55
N THR A 164 -18.31 2.01 10.89
CA THR A 164 -19.39 1.47 10.05
C THR A 164 -20.48 2.51 9.85
N GLY A 165 -21.36 2.24 8.89
CA GLY A 165 -22.55 3.04 8.62
C GLY A 165 -22.30 4.29 7.77
N ASP A 166 -23.40 4.84 7.24
CA ASP A 166 -23.35 5.89 6.22
C ASP A 166 -22.68 7.19 6.68
N ALA A 167 -22.85 7.58 7.94
CA ALA A 167 -22.24 8.81 8.46
C ALA A 167 -20.70 8.76 8.39
N ASN A 168 -20.11 7.62 8.75
CA ASN A 168 -18.68 7.40 8.70
C ASN A 168 -18.19 7.23 7.26
N ARG A 169 -18.95 6.47 6.44
CA ARG A 169 -18.68 6.30 5.01
C ARG A 169 -18.54 7.64 4.29
N VAL A 170 -19.52 8.53 4.46
CA VAL A 170 -19.49 9.87 3.83
C VAL A 170 -18.32 10.71 4.34
N SER A 171 -17.90 10.51 5.59
CA SER A 171 -16.87 11.36 6.22
C SER A 171 -15.44 10.97 5.83
N PHE A 172 -15.17 9.67 5.67
CA PHE A 172 -13.81 9.18 5.44
C PHE A 172 -13.72 7.79 4.78
N GLY A 173 -14.84 7.16 4.42
CA GLY A 173 -14.82 5.90 3.68
C GLY A 173 -14.50 6.10 2.19
N ASP A 174 -14.05 5.03 1.54
CA ASP A 174 -13.75 5.02 0.10
C ASP A 174 -14.77 4.20 -0.71
N LEU A 175 -15.67 3.47 -0.04
CA LEU A 175 -16.73 2.72 -0.72
C LEU A 175 -17.97 3.56 -0.92
N VAL A 176 -18.52 3.52 -2.13
CA VAL A 176 -19.80 4.12 -2.48
C VAL A 176 -20.81 3.02 -2.79
N PRO A 177 -21.99 3.03 -2.14
CA PRO A 177 -23.01 2.03 -2.40
C PRO A 177 -23.59 2.22 -3.80
N GLU A 178 -24.08 1.14 -4.40
CA GLU A 178 -24.74 1.17 -5.70
C GLU A 178 -25.84 2.25 -5.80
N THR A 179 -26.57 2.52 -4.73
CA THR A 179 -27.64 3.51 -4.71
C THR A 179 -27.16 4.94 -4.97
N GLU A 180 -25.86 5.19 -4.86
CA GLU A 180 -25.20 6.47 -5.07
C GLU A 180 -24.33 6.50 -6.34
N THR A 181 -24.22 5.39 -7.08
CA THR A 181 -23.52 5.33 -8.37
C THR A 181 -24.52 5.36 -9.53
N ASP A 182 -24.06 5.77 -10.72
CA ASP A 182 -24.92 5.87 -11.91
C ASP A 182 -25.45 4.51 -12.39
N SER A 183 -24.86 3.39 -11.94
CA SER A 183 -25.45 2.05 -11.79
C SER A 183 -24.35 1.01 -11.56
N THR A 184 -24.58 0.00 -10.72
CA THR A 184 -23.77 -1.22 -10.78
C THR A 184 -24.02 -1.90 -12.13
N PRO A 185 -22.98 -2.22 -12.91
CA PRO A 185 -23.17 -2.89 -14.20
C PRO A 185 -24.02 -4.15 -14.06
N SER A 186 -24.95 -4.38 -14.98
CA SER A 186 -25.84 -5.56 -14.94
C SER A 186 -25.07 -6.88 -14.95
N SER A 187 -23.92 -6.91 -15.61
CA SER A 187 -22.96 -8.01 -15.61
C SER A 187 -22.42 -8.31 -14.20
N ALA A 188 -22.17 -7.30 -13.37
CA ALA A 188 -21.70 -7.51 -11.99
C ALA A 188 -22.72 -8.26 -11.13
N LYS A 189 -24.01 -7.87 -11.21
CA LYS A 189 -25.09 -8.60 -10.53
C LYS A 189 -25.23 -10.03 -11.05
N GLY A 190 -25.05 -10.22 -12.36
CA GLY A 190 -25.03 -11.55 -12.98
C GLY A 190 -23.89 -12.42 -12.43
N MET A 191 -22.67 -11.90 -12.37
CA MET A 191 -21.51 -12.60 -11.81
C MET A 191 -21.73 -13.00 -10.34
N VAL A 192 -22.27 -12.10 -9.53
CA VAL A 192 -22.57 -12.40 -8.12
C VAL A 192 -23.66 -13.45 -7.96
N ALA A 193 -24.72 -13.41 -8.78
CA ALA A 193 -25.74 -14.44 -8.79
C ALA A 193 -25.18 -15.81 -9.20
N GLU A 194 -24.24 -15.83 -10.15
CA GLU A 194 -23.52 -17.03 -10.59
C GLU A 194 -22.58 -17.58 -9.51
N PHE A 195 -21.87 -16.71 -8.80
CA PHE A 195 -21.05 -17.06 -7.64
C PHE A 195 -21.92 -17.68 -6.52
N LEU A 196 -23.01 -17.03 -6.13
CA LEU A 196 -23.92 -17.55 -5.10
C LEU A 196 -24.52 -18.91 -5.50
N ARG A 197 -24.84 -19.08 -6.79
CA ARG A 197 -25.26 -20.38 -7.31
C ARG A 197 -24.16 -21.43 -7.16
N ALA A 198 -22.94 -21.13 -7.59
CA ALA A 198 -21.80 -22.04 -7.47
C ALA A 198 -21.55 -22.47 -6.01
N LEU A 199 -21.59 -21.52 -5.07
CA LEU A 199 -21.49 -21.81 -3.63
C LEU A 199 -22.59 -22.78 -3.18
N SER A 200 -23.85 -22.50 -3.54
CA SER A 200 -24.99 -23.35 -3.14
C SER A 200 -24.95 -24.76 -3.74
N GLU A 201 -24.35 -24.90 -4.93
CA GLU A 201 -24.20 -26.17 -5.65
C GLU A 201 -22.96 -26.96 -5.22
N GLY A 202 -22.04 -26.36 -4.45
CA GLY A 202 -20.76 -26.98 -4.11
C GLY A 202 -19.76 -26.99 -5.27
N ASP A 203 -19.90 -26.10 -6.26
CA ASP A 203 -19.04 -26.03 -7.45
C ASP A 203 -17.83 -25.10 -7.21
N GLU A 204 -16.78 -25.66 -6.63
CA GLU A 204 -15.56 -24.95 -6.22
C GLU A 204 -14.87 -24.25 -7.39
N VAL A 205 -14.71 -24.98 -8.50
CA VAL A 205 -14.04 -24.48 -9.72
C VAL A 205 -14.79 -23.27 -10.26
N ARG A 206 -16.13 -23.33 -10.27
CA ARG A 206 -16.95 -22.23 -10.74
C ARG A 206 -16.92 -21.05 -9.78
N ALA A 207 -17.01 -21.28 -8.47
CA ALA A 207 -16.95 -20.20 -7.47
C ALA A 207 -15.61 -19.44 -7.57
N ARG A 208 -14.50 -20.16 -7.69
CA ARG A 208 -13.15 -19.59 -7.82
C ARG A 208 -13.01 -18.66 -9.03
N ASN A 209 -13.68 -18.94 -10.15
CA ASN A 209 -13.62 -18.09 -11.35
C ASN A 209 -14.24 -16.69 -11.18
N PHE A 210 -14.96 -16.43 -10.09
CA PHE A 210 -15.60 -15.14 -9.83
C PHE A 210 -14.93 -14.34 -8.71
N VAL A 211 -13.93 -14.91 -8.02
CA VAL A 211 -13.29 -14.27 -6.87
C VAL A 211 -11.86 -13.90 -7.22
N GLU A 212 -11.53 -12.62 -7.11
CA GLU A 212 -10.12 -12.26 -7.01
C GLU A 212 -9.63 -12.62 -5.60
N PRO A 213 -8.55 -13.40 -5.47
CA PRO A 213 -7.93 -13.66 -4.18
C PRO A 213 -7.61 -12.34 -3.47
N TYR A 214 -7.98 -12.25 -2.20
CA TYR A 214 -7.59 -11.13 -1.34
C TYR A 214 -6.11 -11.25 -1.02
N ASP A 215 -5.22 -10.50 -1.70
CA ASP A 215 -3.76 -10.59 -1.52
C ASP A 215 -3.32 -10.63 -0.04
N GLU A 216 -3.99 -9.88 0.84
CA GLU A 216 -3.70 -9.83 2.28
C GLU A 216 -4.04 -11.12 3.04
N ILE A 217 -5.03 -11.89 2.58
CA ILE A 217 -5.50 -13.13 3.23
C ILE A 217 -4.93 -14.34 2.51
N THR A 218 -4.85 -14.30 1.18
CA THR A 218 -4.58 -15.47 0.33
C THR A 218 -3.11 -15.64 -0.01
N SER A 219 -2.25 -14.63 0.18
CA SER A 219 -0.82 -14.77 -0.11
C SER A 219 -0.15 -15.84 0.77
N GLU A 220 -0.74 -16.17 1.91
CA GLU A 220 -0.28 -17.22 2.82
C GLU A 220 -1.05 -18.55 2.67
N MET A 221 -2.20 -18.55 1.98
CA MET A 221 -3.05 -19.73 1.84
C MET A 221 -2.64 -20.54 0.61
N ASP A 222 -2.58 -21.86 0.76
CA ASP A 222 -2.50 -22.73 -0.41
C ASP A 222 -3.85 -22.80 -1.16
N GLU A 223 -3.84 -23.33 -2.39
CA GLU A 223 -5.06 -23.42 -3.20
C GLU A 223 -6.20 -24.18 -2.51
N ARG A 224 -5.86 -25.19 -1.71
CA ARG A 224 -6.86 -26.04 -1.02
C ARG A 224 -7.45 -25.30 0.18
N GLU A 225 -6.63 -24.59 0.94
CA GLU A 225 -7.09 -23.72 2.02
C GLU A 225 -8.00 -22.62 1.48
N TYR A 226 -7.65 -22.05 0.32
CA TYR A 226 -8.47 -21.04 -0.35
C TYR A 226 -9.82 -21.61 -0.82
N ASP A 227 -9.85 -22.82 -1.37
CA ASP A 227 -11.11 -23.49 -1.71
C ASP A 227 -11.97 -23.75 -0.48
N ALA A 228 -11.39 -24.32 0.58
CA ALA A 228 -12.11 -24.56 1.83
C ALA A 228 -12.70 -23.26 2.41
N PHE A 229 -11.94 -22.17 2.31
CA PHE A 229 -12.38 -20.83 2.67
C PHE A 229 -13.53 -20.32 1.80
N LEU A 230 -13.46 -20.41 0.48
CA LEU A 230 -14.56 -19.98 -0.40
C LEU A 230 -15.81 -20.85 -0.20
N MET A 231 -15.63 -22.16 -0.05
CA MET A 231 -16.71 -23.14 -0.05
C MET A 231 -17.46 -23.24 1.27
N GLY A 232 -17.14 -22.43 2.27
CA GLY A 232 -17.87 -22.46 3.54
C GLY A 232 -17.46 -23.61 4.45
N GLU A 233 -16.26 -24.18 4.29
CA GLU A 233 -15.77 -25.24 5.18
C GLU A 233 -15.22 -24.67 6.49
N GLY A 234 -15.38 -25.42 7.59
CA GLY A 234 -14.85 -25.02 8.90
C GLY A 234 -15.41 -23.69 9.42
N GLU A 235 -14.50 -22.75 9.71
CA GLU A 235 -14.80 -21.38 10.19
C GLU A 235 -14.88 -20.36 9.04
N SER A 236 -15.05 -20.82 7.80
CA SER A 236 -15.21 -19.94 6.64
C SER A 236 -16.34 -18.91 6.86
N PRO A 237 -16.11 -17.64 6.50
CA PRO A 237 -17.11 -16.58 6.54
C PRO A 237 -18.22 -16.75 5.49
N PHE A 238 -18.03 -17.62 4.49
CA PHE A 238 -19.01 -17.90 3.43
C PHE A 238 -20.00 -19.00 3.80
N ARG A 239 -19.82 -19.68 4.95
CA ARG A 239 -20.73 -20.74 5.39
C ARG A 239 -22.18 -20.24 5.51
N GLU A 240 -22.39 -19.12 6.19
CA GLU A 240 -23.73 -18.54 6.37
C GLU A 240 -24.32 -18.06 5.04
N VAL A 241 -23.48 -17.56 4.12
CA VAL A 241 -23.90 -17.15 2.76
C VAL A 241 -24.36 -18.36 1.95
N ARG A 242 -23.61 -19.48 2.02
CA ARG A 242 -23.96 -20.72 1.35
C ARG A 242 -25.28 -21.30 1.85
N GLU A 243 -25.51 -21.25 3.16
CA GLU A 243 -26.75 -21.73 3.79
C GLU A 243 -27.96 -20.85 3.45
N ALA A 244 -27.79 -19.53 3.39
CA ALA A 244 -28.84 -18.59 3.00
C ALA A 244 -29.14 -18.61 1.49
N GLY A 245 -28.15 -18.94 0.66
CA GLY A 245 -28.30 -19.03 -0.80
C GLY A 245 -28.76 -17.71 -1.41
N ARG A 246 -29.89 -17.72 -2.12
CA ARG A 246 -30.42 -16.53 -2.83
C ARG A 246 -31.08 -15.50 -1.92
N ASP A 247 -31.40 -15.89 -0.68
CA ASP A 247 -32.10 -15.01 0.27
C ASP A 247 -31.11 -14.18 1.12
N VAL A 248 -29.80 -14.31 0.87
CA VAL A 248 -28.78 -13.53 1.57
C VAL A 248 -28.89 -12.03 1.22
N GLN A 249 -28.95 -11.18 2.25
CA GLN A 249 -28.92 -9.73 2.05
C GLN A 249 -27.58 -9.37 1.38
N THR A 250 -27.66 -8.74 0.21
CA THR A 250 -26.49 -8.38 -0.60
C THR A 250 -26.43 -6.87 -0.78
N ALA A 251 -25.26 -6.28 -0.57
CA ALA A 251 -24.96 -4.88 -0.86
C ALA A 251 -23.80 -4.79 -1.85
N PHE A 252 -23.88 -3.86 -2.80
CA PHE A 252 -22.87 -3.63 -3.82
C PHE A 252 -22.20 -2.29 -3.57
N PHE A 253 -20.87 -2.27 -3.71
CA PHE A 253 -20.05 -1.08 -3.55
C PHE A 253 -19.07 -0.95 -4.72
N SER A 254 -18.77 0.28 -5.09
CA SER A 254 -17.59 0.61 -5.89
C SER A 254 -16.60 1.38 -5.02
N ASP A 255 -15.31 1.17 -5.26
CA ASP A 255 -14.29 2.04 -4.69
C ASP A 255 -14.31 3.42 -5.38
N THR A 256 -13.93 4.44 -4.64
CA THR A 256 -13.68 5.82 -5.10
C THR A 256 -12.20 6.14 -5.23
N LEU A 257 -11.31 5.16 -4.99
CA LEU A 257 -9.89 5.31 -5.23
C LEU A 257 -9.65 5.89 -6.63
N PRO A 258 -8.87 6.99 -6.74
CA PRO A 258 -8.54 7.59 -8.03
C PRO A 258 -7.89 6.58 -8.98
N GLN A 259 -8.16 6.69 -10.28
CA GLN A 259 -7.60 5.78 -11.29
C GLN A 259 -6.06 5.74 -11.25
N GLU A 260 -5.40 6.83 -10.84
CA GLU A 260 -3.95 6.90 -10.69
C GLU A 260 -3.40 6.01 -9.58
N VAL A 261 -4.23 5.65 -8.58
CA VAL A 261 -3.89 4.68 -7.53
C VAL A 261 -4.05 3.25 -8.06
N LEU A 262 -4.99 3.06 -8.98
CA LEU A 262 -5.30 1.76 -9.55
C LEU A 262 -4.30 1.30 -10.62
N GLU A 263 -3.18 2.04 -10.85
CA GLU A 263 -2.02 1.96 -11.80
C GLU A 263 -2.05 0.96 -12.98
N TRP A 264 -2.66 -0.20 -12.79
CA TRP A 264 -2.79 -1.31 -13.73
C TRP A 264 -4.24 -1.56 -14.18
N ARG A 265 -5.22 -0.77 -13.74
CA ARG A 265 -6.65 -1.01 -14.00
C ARG A 265 -7.36 0.21 -14.58
N ASP A 266 -8.11 -0.04 -15.65
CA ASP A 266 -8.92 0.97 -16.34
C ASP A 266 -10.28 1.21 -15.65
N GLU A 267 -10.66 0.37 -14.69
CA GLU A 267 -11.98 0.38 -14.05
C GLU A 267 -11.86 0.33 -12.51
N PRO A 268 -12.81 0.93 -11.78
CA PRO A 268 -12.84 0.87 -10.32
C PRO A 268 -13.07 -0.57 -9.84
N ASP A 269 -12.53 -0.89 -8.68
CA ASP A 269 -12.85 -2.15 -8.01
C ASP A 269 -14.30 -2.15 -7.55
N TRP A 270 -14.94 -3.31 -7.68
CA TRP A 270 -16.28 -3.54 -7.20
C TRP A 270 -16.30 -4.60 -6.11
N PHE A 271 -17.22 -4.43 -5.17
CA PHE A 271 -17.40 -5.31 -4.04
C PHE A 271 -18.87 -5.74 -3.93
N ALA A 272 -19.09 -7.03 -3.73
CA ALA A 272 -20.38 -7.56 -3.31
C ALA A 272 -20.23 -8.10 -1.90
N CYS A 273 -20.95 -7.49 -0.96
CA CYS A 273 -20.93 -7.89 0.43
C CYS A 273 -22.24 -8.58 0.80
N PHE A 274 -22.12 -9.70 1.49
CA PHE A 274 -23.21 -10.57 1.90
C PHE A 274 -23.35 -10.51 3.41
N CYS A 275 -24.56 -10.28 3.91
CA CYS A 275 -24.79 -10.26 5.35
C CYS A 275 -24.79 -11.70 5.89
N ARG A 276 -24.05 -11.91 6.98
CA ARG A 276 -23.99 -13.17 7.73
C ARG A 276 -24.94 -13.17 8.94
N GLN A 277 -25.69 -12.10 9.10
CA GLN A 277 -26.69 -11.89 10.13
C GLN A 277 -28.05 -11.62 9.46
N PRO A 278 -29.16 -11.58 10.22
CA PRO A 278 -30.46 -11.24 9.65
C PRO A 278 -30.52 -9.85 9.00
N ASP A 279 -29.70 -8.91 9.47
CA ASP A 279 -29.62 -7.56 8.96
C ASP A 279 -28.24 -6.92 9.23
N CYS A 280 -27.63 -6.35 8.20
CA CYS A 280 -26.37 -5.61 8.26
C CYS A 280 -26.56 -4.10 8.01
N SER A 281 -27.79 -3.59 8.08
CA SER A 281 -28.05 -2.15 7.96
C SER A 281 -27.25 -1.38 9.01
N GLY A 282 -26.40 -0.46 8.55
CA GLY A 282 -25.49 0.32 9.41
C GLY A 282 -24.17 -0.35 9.73
N GLU A 283 -23.98 -1.62 9.37
CA GLU A 283 -22.76 -2.41 9.64
C GLU A 283 -21.97 -2.74 8.38
N TRP A 284 -22.42 -2.31 7.21
CA TRP A 284 -21.70 -2.49 5.94
C TRP A 284 -20.31 -1.85 5.98
N PRO A 285 -19.34 -2.41 5.22
CA PRO A 285 -18.02 -1.82 5.12
C PRO A 285 -18.10 -0.42 4.51
N ILE A 286 -17.25 0.46 4.99
CA ILE A 286 -17.14 1.83 4.47
C ILE A 286 -15.87 2.05 3.66
N SER A 287 -14.91 1.13 3.74
CA SER A 287 -13.64 1.19 3.02
C SER A 287 -13.27 -0.18 2.45
N HIS A 288 -12.49 -0.21 1.38
CA HIS A 288 -11.97 -1.43 0.77
C HIS A 288 -11.18 -2.30 1.78
N PHE A 289 -10.46 -1.69 2.75
CA PHE A 289 -9.81 -2.42 3.86
C PHE A 289 -10.80 -3.19 4.75
N ASP A 290 -12.04 -2.70 4.81
CA ASP A 290 -13.15 -3.34 5.51
C ASP A 290 -13.99 -4.24 4.60
N ALA A 291 -13.77 -4.25 3.28
CA ALA A 291 -14.44 -5.11 2.33
C ALA A 291 -13.73 -6.45 2.13
N THR A 292 -13.30 -7.06 3.24
CA THR A 292 -12.65 -8.38 3.27
C THR A 292 -13.56 -9.45 3.86
N ALA A 293 -13.08 -10.69 3.83
CA ALA A 293 -13.77 -11.87 4.30
C ALA A 293 -13.23 -12.34 5.67
N ALA A 294 -13.06 -11.42 6.63
CA ALA A 294 -12.59 -11.80 7.96
C ALA A 294 -13.70 -12.46 8.82
N PRO A 295 -13.43 -13.57 9.55
CA PRO A 295 -14.45 -14.35 10.28
C PRO A 295 -15.25 -13.59 11.34
N GLY A 296 -14.69 -12.53 11.93
CA GLY A 296 -15.35 -11.72 12.98
C GLY A 296 -16.32 -10.67 12.46
N ARG A 297 -16.56 -10.57 11.14
CA ARG A 297 -17.39 -9.52 10.53
C ARG A 297 -18.84 -9.98 10.39
N PRO A 298 -19.83 -9.07 10.56
CA PRO A 298 -21.25 -9.39 10.34
C PRO A 298 -21.58 -9.62 8.86
N TYR A 299 -20.63 -9.32 7.96
CA TYR A 299 -20.71 -9.53 6.53
C TYR A 299 -19.46 -10.25 6.03
N VAL A 300 -19.51 -10.73 4.79
CA VAL A 300 -18.36 -11.21 4.02
C VAL A 300 -18.43 -10.56 2.65
N CYS A 301 -17.31 -10.08 2.13
CA CYS A 301 -17.28 -9.44 0.83
C CYS A 301 -16.57 -10.30 -0.21
N LEU A 302 -16.87 -9.99 -1.46
CA LEU A 302 -16.25 -10.49 -2.67
C LEU A 302 -15.75 -9.28 -3.45
N ARG A 303 -14.44 -9.19 -3.71
CA ARG A 303 -13.89 -8.27 -4.72
C ARG A 303 -14.00 -8.92 -6.08
N TYR A 304 -14.51 -8.20 -7.06
CA TYR A 304 -14.59 -8.66 -8.44
C TYR A 304 -14.23 -7.54 -9.41
N HIS A 305 -13.68 -7.96 -10.55
CA HIS A 305 -13.41 -7.06 -11.67
C HIS A 305 -14.45 -7.27 -12.73
N MET A 306 -14.94 -6.15 -13.21
CA MET A 306 -15.55 -6.12 -14.51
C MET A 306 -14.42 -6.37 -15.52
N PRO A 307 -14.50 -7.41 -16.36
CA PRO A 307 -13.53 -7.56 -17.42
C PRO A 307 -13.62 -6.29 -18.26
N ALA A 308 -12.51 -5.55 -18.36
CA ALA A 308 -12.44 -4.37 -19.20
C ALA A 308 -13.03 -4.75 -20.56
N SER A 309 -14.14 -4.11 -20.95
CA SER A 309 -14.70 -4.35 -22.27
C SER A 309 -13.69 -3.82 -23.28
N TYR A 310 -12.80 -4.69 -23.76
CA TYR A 310 -11.83 -4.31 -24.77
C TYR A 310 -12.57 -4.11 -26.09
N TRP A 311 -12.80 -2.85 -26.41
CA TRP A 311 -13.32 -2.43 -27.71
C TRP A 311 -12.23 -2.62 -28.77
N PHE A 312 -12.19 -3.80 -29.39
CA PHE A 312 -11.36 -4.05 -30.56
C PHE A 312 -12.21 -3.90 -31.83
N GLY A 313 -11.94 -2.85 -32.63
CA GLY A 313 -12.51 -2.71 -33.97
C GLY A 313 -14.03 -2.44 -34.06
N GLY A 314 -14.63 -1.80 -33.04
CA GLY A 314 -16.05 -1.44 -33.06
C GLY A 314 -17.02 -2.57 -32.66
N HIS A 315 -16.48 -3.68 -32.16
CA HIS A 315 -17.25 -4.73 -31.50
C HIS A 315 -16.83 -4.84 -30.03
N GLU A 316 -17.81 -4.87 -29.14
CA GLU A 316 -17.61 -5.24 -27.75
C GLU A 316 -17.29 -6.74 -27.71
N ILE A 317 -16.03 -7.09 -27.42
CA ILE A 317 -15.66 -8.47 -27.13
C ILE A 317 -15.84 -8.65 -25.63
N THR A 318 -17.02 -9.10 -25.22
CA THR A 318 -17.19 -9.58 -23.85
C THR A 318 -16.40 -10.88 -23.71
N PHE A 319 -15.23 -10.82 -23.08
CA PHE A 319 -14.63 -12.03 -22.57
C PHE A 319 -15.54 -12.53 -21.44
N GLY A 320 -16.37 -13.53 -21.73
CA GLY A 320 -16.94 -14.35 -20.66
C GLY A 320 -15.78 -14.86 -19.79
N PRO A 321 -15.99 -15.12 -18.49
CA PRO A 321 -14.92 -15.55 -17.58
C PRO A 321 -14.15 -16.68 -18.25
N THR A 322 -12.96 -16.36 -18.76
CA THR A 322 -12.11 -17.35 -19.40
C THR A 322 -11.68 -18.27 -18.29
N LEU A 323 -12.26 -19.47 -18.29
CA LEU A 323 -11.76 -20.63 -17.55
C LEU A 323 -10.23 -20.56 -17.57
N GLY A 324 -9.61 -20.61 -16.39
CA GLY A 324 -8.18 -20.43 -16.17
C GLY A 324 -7.29 -21.48 -16.84
N THR A 325 -7.35 -21.58 -18.16
CA THR A 325 -6.41 -22.33 -18.99
C THR A 325 -5.25 -21.42 -19.38
N GLU A 326 -4.19 -21.57 -18.60
CA GLU A 326 -2.78 -21.36 -18.95
C GLU A 326 -2.28 -19.91 -19.10
N ARG A 327 -1.83 -19.34 -17.97
CA ARG A 327 -0.56 -18.57 -17.95
C ARG A 327 0.59 -19.52 -18.27
N ARG A 328 0.80 -19.83 -19.54
CA ARG A 328 2.09 -20.30 -20.09
C ARG A 328 2.54 -19.34 -21.18
N LEU A 329 3.00 -18.16 -20.76
CA LEU A 329 3.89 -17.34 -21.57
C LEU A 329 5.33 -17.78 -21.31
N SER A 330 5.68 -18.94 -21.86
CA SER A 330 7.07 -19.38 -22.03
C SER A 330 7.13 -20.27 -23.27
N GLY A 331 7.08 -19.60 -24.42
CA GLY A 331 7.15 -20.17 -25.75
C GLY A 331 7.70 -19.16 -26.75
N LEU A 332 8.69 -18.36 -26.33
CA LEU A 332 9.61 -17.74 -27.27
C LEU A 332 10.65 -18.80 -27.59
N ALA A 333 10.68 -19.17 -28.86
CA ALA A 333 11.59 -20.15 -29.44
C ALA A 333 13.04 -19.86 -29.03
N GLU A 334 13.68 -20.82 -28.36
CA GLU A 334 15.13 -20.95 -28.36
C GLU A 334 15.56 -21.21 -29.81
N GLY A 335 16.06 -20.18 -30.48
CA GLY A 335 16.83 -20.35 -31.71
C GLY A 335 18.13 -21.09 -31.39
N PRO A 336 18.65 -21.93 -32.29
CA PRO A 336 19.93 -22.58 -32.09
C PRO A 336 21.05 -21.53 -32.03
N ASN A 337 21.75 -21.48 -30.89
CA ASN A 337 23.02 -20.78 -30.76
C ASN A 337 24.09 -21.59 -31.51
N ASP A 338 24.32 -21.22 -32.78
CA ASP A 338 25.57 -21.56 -33.46
C ASP A 338 26.66 -20.59 -32.97
N GLU A 339 27.58 -21.07 -32.14
CA GLU A 339 28.83 -20.37 -31.81
C GLU A 339 29.74 -20.31 -33.05
N PRO A 340 30.24 -19.13 -33.46
CA PRO A 340 31.37 -19.06 -34.35
C PRO A 340 32.69 -19.15 -33.55
N ASP A 341 33.45 -20.21 -33.82
CA ASP A 341 34.87 -20.34 -33.49
C ASP A 341 35.63 -19.04 -33.81
N SER A 342 36.28 -18.46 -32.79
CA SER A 342 37.30 -17.42 -32.98
C SER A 342 38.67 -17.94 -32.53
N PRO A 343 39.73 -17.64 -33.29
CA PRO A 343 41.01 -18.36 -33.21
C PRO A 343 41.90 -17.86 -32.07
N ALA A 344 42.69 -18.79 -31.56
CA ALA A 344 43.80 -18.53 -30.64
C ALA A 344 44.84 -17.59 -31.26
N LEU A 345 45.31 -16.62 -30.48
CA LEU A 345 46.53 -15.88 -30.74
C LEU A 345 47.56 -16.18 -29.64
N ASN A 346 48.80 -16.35 -30.10
CA ASN A 346 50.02 -16.69 -29.38
C ASN A 346 50.44 -15.66 -28.33
#